data_AF-A0A2W0BGA1-F1
#
_entry.id   AF-A0A2W0BGA1-F1
#
_cell.length_a   1.000
_cell.length_b   1.000
_cell.length_c   1.000
_cell.angle_alpha   90.00
_cell.angle_beta   90.00
_cell.angle_gamma   90.00
#
_symmetry.space_group_name_H-M   'P 1'
#
loop_
_entity.id
_entity.type
_entity.pdbx_description
1 polymer ?
#
loop_
_entity_poly.entity_id
_entity_poly.type
_entity_poly.pdbx_seq_one_letter_code
_entity_poly.pdbx_strand_id
1 'polypeptide(L)'
;MLWSLDVDTGSSVVSEARLIARGPEIVKVCSQEWISKLVARALPGVVMRHLTVPPAAISPKVEFQYFSLDKMGPCWDHIASTREVGVYVPDDLPSVELELQVVL
;
A
#
# COMPACT_ATOMS: atom_id res chain seq x y z
N MET A 1 -3.15 -9.27 14.03
CA MET A 1 -2.05 -8.83 13.15
C MET A 1 -2.55 -8.10 11.91
N LEU A 2 -2.49 -6.77 11.89
CA LEU A 2 -2.91 -5.88 10.81
C LEU A 2 -1.67 -5.27 10.13
N TRP A 3 -1.66 -5.15 8.80
CA TRP A 3 -0.60 -4.46 8.07
C TRP A 3 -1.18 -3.17 7.49
N SER A 4 -0.53 -2.03 7.74
CA SER A 4 -0.90 -0.75 7.13
C SER A 4 0.20 -0.27 6.18
N LEU A 5 -0.21 0.23 5.02
CA LEU A 5 0.61 1.04 4.13
C LEU A 5 0.15 2.48 4.28
N ASP A 6 1.05 3.35 4.72
CA ASP A 6 0.78 4.76 4.96
C ASP A 6 1.45 5.58 3.86
N VAL A 7 0.73 6.52 3.29
CA VAL A 7 1.18 7.34 2.16
C VAL A 7 1.17 8.80 2.57
N ASP A 8 2.33 9.47 2.56
CA ASP A 8 2.45 10.90 2.84
C ASP A 8 2.06 11.73 1.62
N THR A 9 1.25 12.77 1.84
CA THR A 9 0.91 13.77 0.82
C THR A 9 1.59 15.13 1.01
N GLY A 10 2.44 15.29 2.04
CA GLY A 10 2.93 16.59 2.53
C GLY A 10 3.71 17.45 1.52
N SER A 11 4.21 16.86 0.43
CA SER A 11 4.86 17.59 -0.68
C SER A 11 4.21 17.31 -2.05
N SER A 12 3.12 16.55 -2.11
CA SER A 12 2.54 16.05 -3.36
C SER A 12 1.43 16.98 -3.89
N VAL A 13 1.35 17.13 -5.22
CA VAL A 13 0.26 17.88 -5.90
C VAL A 13 -1.06 17.07 -5.93
N VAL A 14 -1.07 15.88 -5.33
CA VAL A 14 -2.17 14.93 -5.37
C VAL A 14 -3.12 15.20 -4.20
N SER A 15 -4.36 15.54 -4.50
CA SER A 15 -5.39 15.72 -3.46
C SER A 15 -5.64 14.41 -2.69
N GLU A 16 -5.86 14.49 -1.38
CA GLU A 16 -6.19 13.33 -0.52
C GLU A 16 -7.34 12.49 -1.09
N ALA A 17 -8.42 13.11 -1.56
CA ALA A 17 -9.56 12.40 -2.15
C ALA A 17 -9.18 11.56 -3.37
N ARG A 18 -8.23 12.05 -4.19
CA ARG A 18 -7.69 11.30 -5.32
C ARG A 18 -6.84 10.13 -4.84
N LEU A 19 -5.99 10.33 -3.84
CA LEU A 19 -5.18 9.25 -3.25
C LEU A 19 -6.05 8.16 -2.63
N ILE A 20 -7.11 8.52 -1.92
CA ILE A 20 -8.07 7.58 -1.32
C ILE A 20 -8.76 6.75 -2.40
N ALA A 21 -9.24 7.41 -3.47
CA ALA A 21 -9.97 6.74 -4.55
C ALA A 21 -9.06 5.89 -5.45
N ARG A 22 -7.85 6.38 -5.76
CA ARG A 22 -6.97 5.79 -6.78
C ARG A 22 -5.82 4.98 -6.19
N GLY A 23 -5.34 5.31 -5.00
CA GLY A 23 -4.21 4.66 -4.35
C GLY A 23 -4.32 3.13 -4.37
N PRO A 24 -5.44 2.54 -3.89
CA PRO A 24 -5.65 1.09 -3.92
C PRO A 24 -5.63 0.48 -5.33
N GLU A 25 -5.99 1.24 -6.36
CA GLU A 25 -6.04 0.77 -7.74
C GLU A 25 -4.67 0.82 -8.43
N ILE A 26 -3.86 1.83 -8.11
CA ILE A 26 -2.64 2.14 -8.86
C ILE A 26 -1.36 1.71 -8.13
N VAL A 27 -1.35 1.76 -6.80
CA VAL A 27 -0.27 1.16 -6.00
C VAL A 27 -0.46 -0.35 -6.02
N LYS A 28 0.64 -1.10 -6.15
CA LYS A 28 0.61 -2.57 -6.13
C LYS A 28 1.52 -3.07 -5.02
N VAL A 29 1.05 -4.08 -4.31
CA VAL A 29 1.83 -4.77 -3.26
C VAL A 29 1.82 -6.27 -3.56
N CYS A 30 2.99 -6.89 -3.55
CA CYS A 30 3.18 -8.33 -3.72
C CYS A 30 4.57 -8.71 -3.15
N SER A 31 5.09 -9.91 -3.44
CA SER A 31 6.49 -10.20 -3.12
C SER A 31 7.44 -9.44 -4.03
N GLN A 32 8.66 -9.18 -3.56
CA GLN A 32 9.68 -8.45 -4.31
C GLN A 32 9.98 -9.08 -5.69
N GLU A 33 9.98 -10.41 -5.78
CA GLU A 33 10.21 -11.13 -7.03
C GLU A 33 9.07 -10.97 -8.06
N TRP A 34 7.83 -10.81 -7.58
CA TRP A 34 6.64 -10.85 -8.44
C TRP A 34 6.07 -9.48 -8.79
N ILE A 35 6.43 -8.43 -8.04
CA ILE A 35 5.86 -7.09 -8.23
C ILE A 35 6.03 -6.59 -9.67
N SER A 36 7.21 -6.75 -10.26
CA SER A 36 7.49 -6.32 -11.64
C SER A 36 6.68 -7.11 -12.67
N LYS A 37 6.51 -8.42 -12.46
CA LYS A 37 5.71 -9.30 -13.35
C LYS A 37 4.23 -8.95 -13.29
N LEU A 38 3.75 -8.61 -12.10
CA LEU A 38 2.38 -8.22 -11.83
C LEU A 38 2.03 -6.91 -12.53
N VAL A 39 2.90 -5.90 -12.39
CA VAL A 39 2.75 -4.61 -13.07
C VAL A 39 2.77 -4.78 -14.59
N ALA A 40 3.74 -5.53 -15.13
CA ALA A 40 3.86 -5.76 -16.57
C ALA A 40 2.66 -6.49 -17.20
N ARG A 41 1.90 -7.23 -16.40
CA ARG A 41 0.73 -8.01 -16.85
C ARG A 41 -0.61 -7.42 -16.41
N ALA A 42 -0.60 -6.23 -15.80
CA ALA A 42 -1.79 -5.59 -15.23
C ALA A 42 -2.58 -6.52 -14.29
N LEU A 43 -1.89 -7.37 -13.53
CA LEU A 43 -2.51 -8.29 -12.58
C LEU A 43 -2.84 -7.58 -11.26
N PRO A 44 -3.84 -8.06 -10.50
CA PRO A 44 -4.14 -7.51 -9.17
C PRO A 44 -3.07 -7.93 -8.15
N GLY A 45 -2.71 -7.00 -7.26
CA GLY A 45 -1.86 -7.25 -6.09
C GLY A 45 -2.65 -7.61 -4.85
N VAL A 46 -2.01 -7.51 -3.69
CA VAL A 46 -2.69 -7.55 -2.39
C VAL A 46 -3.77 -6.48 -2.35
N VAL A 47 -4.96 -6.86 -1.87
CA VAL A 47 -6.09 -5.92 -1.77
C VAL A 47 -5.79 -4.89 -0.69
N MET A 48 -5.92 -3.62 -1.06
CA MET A 48 -5.76 -2.48 -0.16
C MET A 48 -7.13 -1.85 0.13
N ARG A 49 -7.39 -1.50 1.39
CA ARG A 49 -8.61 -0.79 1.79
C ARG A 49 -8.25 0.44 2.61
N HIS A 50 -8.73 1.60 2.19
CA HIS A 50 -8.55 2.86 2.93
C HIS A 50 -9.15 2.75 4.33
N LEU A 51 -8.42 3.27 5.30
CA LEU A 51 -8.83 3.41 6.68
C LEU A 51 -8.96 4.90 7.00
N THR A 52 -10.15 5.30 7.46
CA THR A 52 -10.40 6.68 7.89
C THR A 52 -9.74 7.04 9.22
N VAL A 53 -9.41 6.01 10.01
CA VAL A 53 -8.73 6.15 11.30
C VAL A 53 -7.61 5.12 11.35
N PRO A 54 -6.38 5.50 11.75
CA PRO A 54 -5.30 4.55 11.89
C PRO A 54 -5.63 3.49 12.95
N PRO A 55 -5.03 2.30 12.85
CA PRO A 55 -5.10 1.30 13.91
C PRO A 55 -4.63 1.86 15.25
N ALA A 56 -5.25 1.44 16.36
CA ALA A 56 -4.96 1.98 17.70
C ALA A 56 -3.49 1.88 18.15
N ALA A 57 -2.71 0.99 17.51
CA ALA A 57 -1.28 0.82 17.78
C ALA A 57 -0.38 1.84 17.04
N ILE A 58 -0.95 2.65 16.14
CA ILE A 58 -0.23 3.59 15.30
C ILE A 58 -0.68 5.01 15.65
N SER A 59 0.28 5.88 15.96
CA SER A 59 0.00 7.30 16.19
C SER A 59 -0.43 7.97 14.87
N PRO A 60 -1.56 8.70 14.85
CA PRO A 60 -1.98 9.44 13.66
C PRO A 60 -0.94 10.49 13.27
N LYS A 61 -0.57 10.49 11.99
CA LYS A 61 0.28 11.50 11.36
C LYS A 61 -0.61 12.40 10.50
N VAL A 62 -0.35 13.70 10.58
CA VAL A 62 -1.01 14.69 9.72
C VAL A 62 -0.51 14.48 8.29
N GLU A 63 -1.39 14.63 7.29
CA GLU A 63 -1.10 14.39 5.86
C GLU A 63 -0.82 12.93 5.44
N PHE A 64 -1.05 11.95 6.33
CA PHE A 64 -0.93 10.54 5.97
C PHE A 64 -2.29 9.90 5.72
N GLN A 65 -2.36 9.13 4.64
CA GLN A 65 -3.51 8.28 4.34
C GLN A 65 -3.18 6.82 4.62
N TYR A 66 -4.06 6.15 5.37
CA TYR A 66 -3.85 4.81 5.90
C TYR A 66 -4.57 3.78 5.03
N PHE A 67 -3.88 2.69 4.67
CA PHE A 67 -4.48 1.58 3.93
C PHE A 67 -4.19 0.26 4.62
N SER A 68 -5.22 -0.52 4.91
CA SER A 68 -5.07 -1.90 5.37
C SER A 68 -4.77 -2.86 4.21
N LEU A 69 -3.88 -3.83 4.44
CA LEU A 69 -3.59 -4.91 3.50
C LEU A 69 -4.37 -6.17 3.86
N ASP A 70 -5.09 -6.73 2.89
CA ASP A 70 -5.78 -8.01 3.05
C ASP A 70 -4.79 -9.18 2.98
N LYS A 71 -4.89 -10.11 3.93
CA LYS A 71 -3.96 -11.23 4.08
C LYS A 71 -4.42 -12.47 3.31
N MET A 72 -4.98 -12.24 2.14
CA MET A 72 -5.62 -13.26 1.33
C MET A 72 -5.14 -13.20 -0.12
N GLY A 73 -5.18 -14.35 -0.76
CA GLY A 73 -4.88 -14.48 -2.18
C GLY A 73 -3.39 -14.65 -2.48
N PRO A 74 -3.06 -14.91 -3.77
CA PRO A 74 -1.77 -15.46 -4.16
C PRO A 74 -0.59 -14.52 -3.86
N CYS A 75 -0.76 -13.19 -3.99
CA CYS A 75 0.31 -12.26 -3.65
C CYS A 75 0.64 -12.26 -2.16
N TRP A 76 -0.37 -12.39 -1.29
CA TRP A 76 -0.13 -12.50 0.14
C TRP A 76 0.57 -13.82 0.49
N ASP A 77 0.12 -14.93 -0.08
CA ASP A 77 0.74 -16.24 0.12
C ASP A 77 2.22 -16.24 -0.28
N HIS A 78 2.54 -15.58 -1.40
CA HIS A 78 3.91 -15.37 -1.83
C HIS A 78 4.70 -14.51 -0.85
N ILE A 79 4.17 -13.37 -0.37
CA ILE A 79 4.82 -12.53 0.65
C ILE A 79 5.10 -13.35 1.92
N ALA A 80 4.12 -14.13 2.38
CA ALA A 80 4.27 -14.96 3.58
C ALA A 80 5.34 -16.04 3.40
N SER A 81 5.46 -16.61 2.20
CA SER A 81 6.48 -17.61 1.88
C SER A 81 7.88 -17.01 1.71
N THR A 82 8.02 -15.88 1.02
CA THR A 82 9.34 -15.27 0.75
C THR A 82 9.84 -14.38 1.88
N ARG A 83 8.93 -13.85 2.70
CA ARG A 83 9.20 -12.83 3.72
C ARG A 83 9.79 -11.55 3.15
N GLU A 84 9.55 -11.29 1.87
CA GLU A 84 10.00 -10.10 1.16
C GLU A 84 8.79 -9.39 0.57
N VAL A 85 8.69 -8.08 0.80
CA VAL A 85 7.60 -7.25 0.29
C VAL A 85 8.14 -6.35 -0.82
N GLY A 86 7.46 -6.38 -1.96
CA GLY A 86 7.65 -5.45 -3.06
C GLY A 86 6.44 -4.51 -3.16
N VAL A 87 6.71 -3.22 -3.23
CA VAL A 87 5.70 -2.19 -3.48
C VAL A 87 6.05 -1.47 -4.77
N TYR A 88 5.08 -1.33 -5.66
CA TYR A 88 5.18 -0.52 -6.86
C TYR A 88 4.29 0.70 -6.73
N VAL A 89 4.89 1.86 -6.95
CA VAL A 89 4.21 3.15 -7.03
C VAL A 89 4.38 3.69 -8.45
N PRO A 90 3.28 3.99 -9.15
CA PRO A 90 3.35 4.60 -10.48
C PRO A 90 3.66 6.09 -10.38
N ASP A 91 4.19 6.66 -11.47
CA ASP A 91 4.55 8.08 -11.58
C ASP A 91 3.34 9.05 -11.42
N ASP A 92 2.10 8.55 -11.50
CA ASP A 92 0.87 9.34 -11.22
C ASP A 92 0.76 9.76 -9.74
N LEU A 93 1.57 9.15 -8.86
CA LEU A 93 1.75 9.53 -7.46
C LEU A 93 3.17 10.09 -7.24
N PRO A 94 3.46 11.31 -7.73
CA PRO A 94 4.79 11.89 -7.59
C PRO A 94 5.07 12.23 -6.12
N SER A 95 6.31 12.00 -5.71
CA SER A 95 6.84 12.42 -4.40
C SER A 95 6.07 11.89 -3.19
N VAL A 96 5.57 10.65 -3.26
CA VAL A 96 4.95 9.99 -2.11
C VAL A 96 5.99 9.30 -1.24
N GLU A 97 5.88 9.49 0.08
CA GLU A 97 6.58 8.63 1.06
C GLU A 97 5.68 7.48 1.44
N LEU A 98 6.26 6.27 1.54
CA LEU A 98 5.55 5.06 1.92
C LEU A 98 6.09 4.53 3.24
N GLU A 99 5.19 4.22 4.17
CA GLU A 99 5.52 3.49 5.39
C GLU A 99 4.73 2.18 5.45
N LEU A 100 5.40 1.09 5.78
CA LEU A 100 4.78 -0.21 5.97
C LEU A 100 4.88 -0.60 7.44
N GLN A 101 3.74 -0.69 8.12
CA GLN A 101 3.68 -1.02 9.54
C GLN A 101 2.99 -2.35 9.77
N VAL A 102 3.53 -3.13 10.70
CA VAL A 102 2.99 -4.43 11.12
C VAL A 102 2.55 -4.33 12.57
N VAL A 103 1.23 -4.35 12.77
CA VAL A 103 0.62 -4.34 14.10
C VAL A 103 0.29 -5.79 14.47
N LEU A 104 0.69 -6.23 15.67
CA LEU A 104 0.46 -7.60 16.17
C LEU A 104 -0.93 -7.74 16.80
#